data_AF-A0A1G8FC61-F1
#
_entry.id   AF-A0A1G8FC61-F1
#
_cell.length_a   1.000
_cell.length_b   1.000
_cell.length_c   1.000
_cell.angle_alpha   90.00
_cell.angle_beta   90.00
_cell.angle_gamma   90.00
#
_symmetry.space_group_name_H-M   'P 1'
#
loop_
_entity.id
_entity.type
_entity.pdbx_description
1 polymer ?
#
loop_
_entity_poly.entity_id
_entity_poly.type
_entity_poly.pdbx_seq_one_letter_code
_entity_poly.pdbx_strand_id
1 'polypeptide(L)'
;MSRRTLTIVQLLLLTAVLSAANSQAQTLYRWIDRTSGQTVFSDRPPPPGSTAAEVKSEAKASADEAPLPYAVRLAAERFPVTLYTLSRCLEPCRLARDLLNGRGVPFTESLADTAEEQDALAARLGGDIAIPSLFVGTQGFRGFEATAWHNLLDLAGYPASAPYGAKPSGIFKQ
;
A
#
# COMPACT_ATOMS: atom_id res chain seq x y z
N MET A 1 -35.90 44.81 1.45
CA MET A 1 -35.96 43.56 2.26
C MET A 1 -34.80 42.60 1.96
N SER A 2 -33.55 43.07 1.75
CA SER A 2 -32.42 42.18 1.35
C SER A 2 -31.22 42.20 2.33
N ARG A 3 -31.24 43.07 3.35
CA ARG A 3 -30.12 43.18 4.32
C ARG A 3 -30.26 42.31 5.57
N ARG A 4 -31.48 41.85 5.89
CA ARG A 4 -31.78 41.05 7.10
C ARG A 4 -31.61 39.54 6.89
N THR A 5 -31.75 39.06 5.65
CA THR A 5 -31.52 37.65 5.28
C THR A 5 -30.03 37.33 5.18
N LEU A 6 -29.20 38.31 4.77
CA LEU A 6 -27.75 38.15 4.66
C LEU A 6 -27.08 37.91 6.03
N THR A 7 -27.60 38.53 7.10
CA THR A 7 -27.08 38.39 8.47
C THR A 7 -27.42 37.04 9.10
N ILE A 8 -28.55 36.45 8.74
CA ILE A 8 -28.99 35.13 9.24
C ILE A 8 -28.17 34.01 8.60
N VAL A 9 -27.86 34.13 7.31
CA VAL A 9 -27.00 33.17 6.58
C VAL A 9 -25.56 33.21 7.11
N GLN A 10 -25.02 34.40 7.43
CA GLN A 10 -23.70 34.51 8.08
C GLN A 10 -23.66 33.93 9.50
N LEU A 11 -24.77 33.99 10.26
CA LEU A 11 -24.83 33.45 11.62
C LEU A 11 -24.97 31.92 11.65
N LEU A 12 -25.64 31.33 10.64
CA LEU A 12 -25.75 29.88 10.47
C LEU A 12 -24.46 29.23 9.92
N LEU A 13 -23.65 29.98 9.17
CA LEU A 13 -22.35 29.51 8.67
C LEU A 13 -21.24 29.54 9.74
N LEU A 14 -21.40 30.31 10.83
CA LEU A 14 -20.41 30.38 11.91
C LEU A 14 -20.59 29.33 13.01
N THR A 15 -21.73 28.62 13.07
CA THR A 15 -22.05 27.68 14.16
C THR A 15 -21.88 26.20 13.80
N ALA A 16 -21.57 25.86 12.55
CA ALA A 16 -21.26 24.49 12.13
C ALA A 16 -19.75 24.15 12.19
N VAL A 17 -18.93 25.05 12.73
CA VAL A 17 -17.47 24.89 12.92
C VAL A 17 -17.17 24.74 14.41
N LEU A 18 -17.74 23.75 15.13
CA LEU A 18 -17.25 23.45 16.50
C LEU A 18 -17.58 22.07 17.12
N SER A 19 -17.81 21.02 16.33
CA SER A 19 -17.82 19.67 16.91
C SER A 19 -16.47 19.00 16.70
N ALA A 20 -15.61 19.28 17.68
CA ALA A 20 -14.22 18.90 17.76
C ALA A 20 -13.97 17.38 17.72
N ALA A 21 -12.81 17.08 17.15
CA ALA A 21 -12.03 15.88 17.30
C ALA A 21 -12.06 15.28 18.72
N ASN A 22 -12.19 13.96 18.79
CA ASN A 22 -11.66 13.15 19.89
C ASN A 22 -11.31 11.75 19.35
N SER A 23 -10.24 11.67 18.56
CA SER A 23 -9.50 10.42 18.40
C SER A 23 -8.59 10.27 19.62
N GLN A 24 -9.08 9.63 20.68
CA GLN A 24 -8.21 9.18 21.76
C GLN A 24 -7.33 8.05 21.22
N ALA A 25 -6.09 8.38 20.87
CA ALA A 25 -5.06 7.40 20.55
C ALA A 25 -4.69 6.67 21.84
N GLN A 26 -5.04 5.39 21.97
CA GLN A 26 -4.54 4.56 23.06
C GLN A 26 -3.04 4.33 22.84
N THR A 27 -2.19 5.01 23.60
CA THR A 27 -0.73 4.87 23.56
C THR A 27 -0.34 3.56 24.23
N LEU A 28 0.01 2.56 23.43
CA LEU A 28 0.41 1.23 23.88
C LEU A 28 1.95 1.16 23.85
N TYR A 29 2.57 1.13 25.02
CA TYR A 29 4.02 1.15 25.17
C TYR A 29 4.59 -0.27 25.07
N ARG A 30 5.76 -0.40 24.45
CA ARG A 30 6.52 -1.65 24.42
C ARG A 30 7.95 -1.42 24.91
N TRP A 31 8.43 -2.26 25.82
CA TRP A 31 9.83 -2.25 26.22
C TRP A 31 10.33 -3.67 26.49
N ILE A 32 11.65 -3.83 26.57
CA ILE A 32 12.27 -5.09 26.98
C ILE A 32 12.60 -4.96 28.47
N ASP A 33 12.07 -5.87 29.28
CA ASP A 33 12.44 -5.96 30.69
C ASP A 33 13.88 -6.47 30.79
N ARG A 34 14.76 -5.69 31.42
CA ARG A 34 16.18 -6.05 31.58
C ARG A 34 16.41 -7.25 32.48
N THR A 35 15.45 -7.58 33.35
CA THR A 35 15.60 -8.67 34.32
C THR A 35 15.25 -10.01 33.69
N SER A 36 14.20 -10.04 32.87
CA SER A 36 13.67 -11.25 32.25
C SER A 36 14.04 -11.41 30.77
N GLY A 37 14.48 -10.33 30.11
CA GLY A 37 14.73 -10.27 28.66
C GLY A 37 13.44 -10.29 27.82
N GLN A 38 12.27 -10.26 28.45
CA GLN A 38 10.97 -10.40 27.78
C GLN A 38 10.45 -9.05 27.28
N THR A 39 9.72 -9.06 26.17
CA THR A 39 9.01 -7.89 25.66
C THR A 39 7.72 -7.67 26.45
N VAL A 40 7.61 -6.52 27.11
CA VAL A 40 6.44 -6.11 27.90
C VAL A 40 5.67 -5.07 27.11
N PHE A 41 4.36 -5.29 26.98
CA PHE A 41 3.41 -4.33 26.42
C PHE A 41 2.55 -3.75 27.54
N SER A 42 2.42 -2.43 27.62
CA SER A 42 1.61 -1.78 28.67
C SER A 42 1.01 -0.47 28.20
N ASP A 43 -0.19 -0.17 28.67
CA ASP A 43 -0.83 1.14 28.50
C ASP A 43 -0.26 2.20 29.45
N ARG A 44 0.72 1.83 30.29
CA ARG A 44 1.43 2.73 31.21
C ARG A 44 2.84 3.00 30.70
N PRO A 45 3.37 4.23 30.93
CA PRO A 45 4.71 4.57 30.50
C PRO A 45 5.75 3.65 31.15
N PRO A 46 6.81 3.28 30.41
CA PRO A 46 7.83 2.36 30.89
C PRO A 46 8.55 2.90 32.15
N PRO A 47 8.91 2.03 33.11
CA PRO A 47 9.63 2.44 34.30
C PRO A 47 11.03 3.01 33.96
N PRO A 48 11.55 3.96 34.75
CA PRO A 48 12.83 4.61 34.48
C PRO A 48 13.96 3.58 34.44
N GLY A 49 14.66 3.51 33.31
CA GLY A 49 15.76 2.57 33.09
C GLY A 49 15.45 1.36 32.19
N SER A 50 14.25 1.25 31.60
CA SER A 50 14.02 0.36 30.45
C SER A 50 14.35 1.05 29.13
N THR A 51 14.89 0.32 28.16
CA THR A 51 15.03 0.80 26.77
C THR A 51 13.63 0.86 26.14
N ALA A 52 12.97 2.01 26.25
CA ALA A 52 11.64 2.23 25.73
C ALA A 52 11.67 2.28 24.19
N ALA A 53 10.87 1.43 23.53
CA ALA A 53 10.54 1.59 22.12
C ALA A 53 9.08 2.06 22.08
N GLU A 54 8.86 3.36 21.94
CA GLU A 54 7.52 3.90 21.73
C GLU A 54 6.92 3.27 20.47
N VAL A 55 5.88 2.44 20.60
CA VAL A 55 5.16 1.86 19.47
C VAL A 55 3.92 2.71 19.23
N LYS A 56 4.01 3.61 18.25
CA LYS A 56 2.83 4.16 17.60
C LYS A 56 2.28 3.07 16.66
N SER A 57 0.98 2.78 16.78
CA SER A 57 0.27 1.69 16.13
C SER A 57 0.52 1.59 14.62
N GLU A 58 1.07 0.46 14.16
CA GLU A 58 1.01 0.04 12.75
C GLU A 58 0.62 -1.43 12.65
N ALA A 59 -0.18 -1.70 11.64
CA ALA A 59 -0.91 -2.93 11.41
C ALA A 59 -0.03 -4.20 11.40
N LYS A 60 -0.47 -5.20 12.16
CA LYS A 60 -0.39 -6.65 11.88
C LYS A 60 0.73 -7.09 10.92
N ALA A 61 1.99 -6.91 11.29
CA ALA A 61 3.10 -7.62 10.67
C ALA A 61 3.15 -9.03 11.28
N SER A 62 2.92 -10.05 10.46
CA SER A 62 3.04 -11.44 10.86
C SER A 62 4.48 -11.73 11.27
N ALA A 63 4.67 -12.46 12.38
CA ALA A 63 5.96 -12.66 13.05
C ALA A 63 7.00 -13.52 12.27
N ASP A 64 6.83 -13.70 10.96
CA ASP A 64 7.74 -14.43 10.07
C ASP A 64 8.11 -13.62 8.79
N GLU A 65 7.74 -12.35 8.76
CA GLU A 65 8.12 -11.43 7.69
C GLU A 65 9.34 -10.63 8.10
N ALA A 66 10.48 -10.92 7.46
CA ALA A 66 11.56 -9.95 7.42
C ALA A 66 10.94 -8.63 6.92
N PRO A 67 10.98 -7.55 7.72
CA PRO A 67 10.27 -6.34 7.37
C PRO A 67 10.85 -5.83 6.05
N LEU A 68 9.98 -5.65 5.05
CA LEU A 68 10.36 -5.04 3.78
C LEU A 68 11.15 -3.75 4.06
N PRO A 69 12.22 -3.46 3.30
CA PRO A 69 12.99 -2.24 3.51
C PRO A 69 12.11 -1.01 3.44
N TYR A 70 12.44 -0.01 4.24
CA TYR A 70 11.64 1.21 4.38
C TYR A 70 11.28 1.85 3.03
N ALA A 71 12.24 1.95 2.11
CA ALA A 71 12.01 2.53 0.78
C ALA A 71 10.95 1.76 -0.03
N VAL A 72 10.96 0.42 0.03
CA VAL A 72 9.99 -0.43 -0.66
C VAL A 72 8.60 -0.27 -0.05
N ARG A 73 8.50 -0.22 1.29
CA ARG A 73 7.22 -0.02 1.98
C ARG A 73 6.61 1.34 1.63
N LEU A 74 7.42 2.40 1.67
CA LEU A 74 6.97 3.74 1.32
C LEU A 74 6.50 3.82 -0.14
N ALA A 75 7.21 3.16 -1.07
CA ALA A 75 6.79 3.08 -2.47
C ALA A 75 5.47 2.29 -2.61
N ALA A 76 5.33 1.16 -1.92
CA ALA A 76 4.12 0.33 -1.92
C ALA A 76 2.88 1.05 -1.37
N GLU A 77 3.05 1.85 -0.33
CA GLU A 77 1.97 2.65 0.25
C GLU A 77 1.53 3.78 -0.68
N ARG A 78 2.47 4.42 -1.37
CA ARG A 78 2.18 5.56 -2.25
C ARG A 78 1.70 5.14 -3.64
N PHE A 79 2.29 4.07 -4.18
CA PHE A 79 2.12 3.61 -5.55
C PHE A 79 1.94 2.09 -5.57
N PRO A 80 0.82 1.57 -5.03
CA PRO A 80 0.57 0.14 -4.97
C PRO A 80 0.59 -0.48 -6.37
N VAL A 81 1.21 -1.66 -6.48
CA VAL A 81 1.32 -2.37 -7.76
C VAL A 81 0.25 -3.44 -7.87
N THR A 82 -0.50 -3.42 -8.98
CA THR A 82 -1.45 -4.47 -9.34
C THR A 82 -1.12 -5.03 -10.72
N LEU A 83 -0.93 -6.34 -10.80
CA LEU A 83 -0.74 -7.09 -12.03
C LEU A 83 -2.06 -7.73 -12.44
N TYR A 84 -2.57 -7.40 -13.60
CA TYR A 84 -3.76 -8.03 -14.19
C TYR A 84 -3.36 -9.12 -15.17
N THR A 85 -3.88 -10.32 -14.95
CA THR A 85 -3.60 -11.50 -15.76
C THR A 85 -4.90 -12.22 -16.16
N LEU A 86 -4.74 -13.29 -16.93
CA LEU A 86 -5.81 -14.23 -17.30
C LEU A 86 -5.34 -15.64 -16.92
N SER A 87 -6.25 -16.56 -16.65
CA SER A 87 -5.90 -17.97 -16.42
C SER A 87 -5.15 -18.60 -17.60
N ARG A 88 -5.44 -18.15 -18.83
CA ARG A 88 -4.79 -18.61 -20.06
C ARG A 88 -3.49 -17.87 -20.40
N CYS A 89 -3.05 -16.95 -19.55
CA CYS A 89 -1.84 -16.18 -19.80
C CYS A 89 -0.59 -16.95 -19.36
N LEU A 90 0.16 -17.41 -20.36
CA LEU A 90 1.38 -18.20 -20.15
C LEU A 90 2.61 -17.30 -20.01
N GLU A 91 3.45 -17.27 -21.04
CA GLU A 91 4.78 -16.67 -21.01
C GLU A 91 4.84 -15.19 -20.63
N PRO A 92 4.03 -14.27 -21.20
CA PRO A 92 4.17 -12.85 -20.88
C PRO A 92 3.76 -12.54 -19.43
N CYS A 93 2.81 -13.29 -18.85
CA CYS A 93 2.48 -13.15 -17.43
C CYS A 93 3.56 -13.74 -16.52
N ARG A 94 4.28 -14.79 -16.96
CA ARG A 94 5.47 -15.26 -16.24
C ARG A 94 6.53 -14.18 -16.18
N LEU A 95 6.91 -13.63 -17.33
CA LEU A 95 7.95 -12.60 -17.44
C LEU A 95 7.59 -11.34 -16.62
N ALA A 96 6.31 -10.98 -16.59
CA ALA A 96 5.80 -9.91 -15.74
C ALA A 96 6.04 -10.19 -14.24
N ARG A 97 5.67 -11.38 -13.75
CA ARG A 97 5.91 -11.78 -12.35
C ARG A 97 7.39 -11.83 -12.03
N ASP A 98 8.20 -12.40 -12.93
CA ASP A 98 9.65 -12.50 -12.77
C ASP A 98 10.30 -11.12 -12.68
N LEU A 99 9.89 -10.16 -13.50
CA LEU A 99 10.37 -8.79 -13.44
C LEU A 99 10.05 -8.13 -12.09
N LEU A 100 8.79 -8.22 -11.65
CA LEU A 100 8.36 -7.63 -10.38
C LEU A 100 9.06 -8.27 -9.18
N ASN A 101 9.17 -9.60 -9.17
CA ASN A 101 9.83 -10.36 -8.12
C ASN A 101 11.35 -10.16 -8.12
N GLY A 102 12.00 -10.09 -9.28
CA GLY A 102 13.42 -9.79 -9.43
C GLY A 102 13.78 -8.39 -8.90
N ARG A 103 12.81 -7.49 -8.83
CA ARG A 103 12.92 -6.16 -8.22
C ARG A 103 12.44 -6.10 -6.78
N GLY A 104 11.92 -7.20 -6.23
CA GLY A 104 11.36 -7.26 -4.88
C GLY A 104 10.18 -6.32 -4.67
N VAL A 105 9.42 -6.06 -5.74
CA VAL A 105 8.24 -5.21 -5.72
C VAL A 105 7.08 -6.01 -5.15
N PRO A 106 6.44 -5.56 -4.04
CA PRO A 106 5.21 -6.18 -3.58
C PRO A 106 4.07 -5.81 -4.53
N PHE A 107 3.36 -6.81 -5.05
CA PHE A 107 2.24 -6.61 -5.95
C PHE A 107 1.06 -7.53 -5.64
N THR A 108 -0.14 -7.05 -5.95
CA THR A 108 -1.36 -7.86 -5.96
C THR A 108 -1.58 -8.38 -7.38
N GLU A 109 -1.90 -9.66 -7.52
CA GLU A 109 -2.27 -10.24 -8.80
C GLU A 109 -3.78 -10.43 -8.86
N SER A 110 -4.41 -9.90 -9.92
CA SER A 110 -5.85 -10.02 -10.19
C SER A 110 -6.05 -10.75 -11.51
N LEU A 111 -6.91 -11.76 -11.52
CA LEU A 111 -7.39 -12.34 -12.77
C LEU A 111 -8.53 -11.49 -13.30
N ALA A 112 -8.60 -11.39 -14.62
CA ALA A 112 -9.71 -10.80 -15.33
C ALA A 112 -10.34 -11.83 -16.27
N ASP A 113 -10.76 -12.98 -15.75
CA ASP A 113 -11.25 -14.09 -16.58
C ASP A 113 -12.72 -13.94 -16.97
N THR A 114 -13.52 -13.20 -16.20
CA THR A 114 -14.91 -12.90 -16.57
C THR A 114 -15.01 -11.71 -17.52
N ALA A 115 -16.13 -11.61 -18.24
CA ALA A 115 -16.38 -10.47 -19.12
C ALA A 115 -16.45 -9.16 -18.32
N GLU A 116 -17.08 -9.19 -17.15
CA GLU A 116 -17.22 -8.03 -16.27
C GLU A 116 -15.86 -7.53 -15.77
N GLU A 117 -14.94 -8.43 -15.43
CA GLU A 117 -13.58 -8.07 -15.01
C GLU A 117 -12.77 -7.49 -16.18
N GLN A 118 -12.94 -8.02 -17.39
CA GLN A 118 -12.30 -7.52 -18.61
C GLN A 118 -12.81 -6.12 -18.97
N ASP A 119 -14.12 -5.89 -18.88
CA ASP A 119 -14.72 -4.57 -19.13
C ASP A 119 -14.27 -3.54 -18.09
N ALA A 120 -14.22 -3.93 -16.81
CA ALA A 120 -13.69 -3.08 -15.74
C ALA A 120 -12.21 -2.73 -15.98
N LEU A 121 -11.41 -3.71 -16.42
CA LEU A 121 -10.01 -3.47 -16.78
C LEU A 121 -9.87 -2.55 -17.99
N ALA A 122 -10.68 -2.75 -19.03
CA ALA A 122 -10.71 -1.91 -20.22
C ALA A 122 -11.02 -0.44 -19.86
N ALA A 123 -12.02 -0.23 -19.01
CA ALA A 123 -12.40 1.10 -18.53
C ALA A 123 -11.25 1.77 -17.75
N ARG A 124 -10.53 1.02 -16.91
CA ARG A 124 -9.37 1.54 -16.17
C ARG A 124 -8.18 1.88 -17.07
N LEU A 125 -8.00 1.15 -18.15
CA LEU A 125 -6.92 1.37 -19.13
C LEU A 125 -7.29 2.42 -20.19
N GLY A 126 -8.56 2.84 -20.25
CA GLY A 126 -9.07 3.80 -21.22
C GLY A 126 -9.19 3.23 -22.64
N GLY A 127 -9.42 1.92 -22.78
CA GLY A 127 -9.55 1.26 -24.08
C GLY A 127 -9.30 -0.24 -24.01
N ASP A 128 -8.85 -0.83 -25.12
CA ASP A 128 -8.65 -2.27 -25.24
C ASP A 128 -7.68 -2.84 -24.18
N ILE A 129 -8.03 -4.01 -23.67
CA ILE A 129 -7.18 -4.77 -22.74
C ILE A 129 -6.02 -5.41 -23.50
N ALA A 130 -4.84 -5.38 -22.89
CA ALA A 130 -3.70 -6.17 -23.32
C ALA A 130 -3.11 -6.85 -22.08
N ILE A 131 -3.04 -8.18 -22.10
CA ILE A 131 -2.64 -8.97 -20.95
C ILE A 131 -1.17 -9.42 -21.14
N PRO A 132 -0.31 -9.32 -20.10
CA PRO A 132 -0.57 -8.73 -18.80
C PRO A 132 -0.72 -7.20 -18.86
N SER A 133 -1.46 -6.63 -17.92
CA SER A 133 -1.49 -5.17 -17.70
C SER A 133 -0.97 -4.86 -16.30
N LEU A 134 -0.22 -3.78 -16.17
CA LEU A 134 0.37 -3.34 -14.91
C LEU A 134 -0.27 -2.01 -14.47
N PHE A 135 -0.68 -1.92 -13.23
CA PHE A 135 -1.00 -0.65 -12.59
C PHE A 135 0.01 -0.35 -11.49
N VAL A 136 0.53 0.87 -11.49
CA VAL A 136 1.39 1.42 -10.44
C VAL A 136 0.72 2.69 -9.91
N GLY A 137 0.06 2.56 -8.76
CA GLY A 137 -0.86 3.58 -8.26
C GLY A 137 -2.02 3.82 -9.25
N THR A 138 -2.08 5.02 -9.83
CA THR A 138 -3.08 5.39 -10.85
C THR A 138 -2.60 5.21 -12.28
N GLN A 139 -1.31 4.95 -12.50
CA GLN A 139 -0.75 4.80 -13.83
C GLN A 139 -0.92 3.36 -14.30
N GLY A 140 -1.70 3.17 -15.38
CA GLY A 140 -1.89 1.89 -16.05
C GLY A 140 -0.99 1.75 -17.28
N PHE A 141 -0.45 0.56 -17.48
CA PHE A 141 0.30 0.17 -18.67
C PHE A 141 -0.31 -1.09 -19.28
N ARG A 142 -0.54 -1.05 -20.58
CA ARG A 142 -1.16 -2.13 -21.36
C ARG A 142 -0.09 -3.03 -21.95
N GLY A 143 -0.22 -4.33 -21.74
CA GLY A 143 0.75 -5.31 -22.26
C GLY A 143 2.05 -5.35 -21.46
N PHE A 144 2.92 -6.28 -21.84
CA PHE A 144 4.24 -6.41 -21.24
C PHE A 144 5.30 -5.72 -22.12
N GLU A 145 6.00 -4.75 -21.54
CA GLU A 145 7.22 -4.19 -22.12
C GLU A 145 8.20 -3.90 -20.98
N ALA A 146 9.30 -4.65 -20.95
CA ALA A 146 10.20 -4.67 -19.79
C ALA A 146 10.79 -3.29 -19.50
N THR A 147 11.18 -2.54 -20.54
CA THR A 147 11.83 -1.23 -20.39
C THR A 147 10.86 -0.21 -19.79
N ALA A 148 9.63 -0.15 -20.30
CA ALA A 148 8.59 0.74 -19.81
C ALA A 148 8.18 0.40 -18.38
N TRP A 149 8.08 -0.88 -18.04
CA TRP A 149 7.77 -1.32 -16.69
C TRP A 149 8.88 -0.94 -15.71
N HIS A 150 10.14 -1.12 -16.08
CA HIS A 150 11.27 -0.67 -15.28
C HIS A 150 11.20 0.84 -15.02
N ASN A 151 11.02 1.64 -16.07
CA ASN A 151 10.91 3.09 -15.93
C ASN A 151 9.74 3.50 -15.04
N LEU A 152 8.58 2.85 -15.16
CA LEU A 152 7.40 3.15 -14.35
C LEU A 152 7.65 2.83 -12.86
N LEU A 153 8.30 1.71 -12.57
CA LEU A 153 8.65 1.31 -11.21
C LEU A 153 9.73 2.23 -10.61
N ASP A 154 10.71 2.64 -11.41
CA ASP A 154 11.76 3.59 -11.00
C ASP A 154 11.15 4.94 -10.62
N LEU A 155 10.23 5.46 -11.44
CA LEU A 155 9.49 6.71 -11.18
C LEU A 155 8.63 6.62 -9.91
N ALA A 156 8.09 5.44 -9.61
CA ALA A 156 7.34 5.18 -8.38
C ALA A 156 8.25 4.97 -7.14
N GLY A 157 9.58 4.93 -7.32
CA GLY A 157 10.56 4.81 -6.23
C GLY A 157 10.84 3.37 -5.80
N TYR A 158 10.46 2.37 -6.59
CA TYR A 158 10.84 0.98 -6.33
C TYR A 158 12.31 0.73 -6.69
N PRO A 159 13.03 -0.12 -5.94
CA PRO A 159 14.43 -0.42 -6.23
C PRO A 159 14.56 -1.17 -7.57
N ALA A 160 15.74 -1.03 -8.20
CA ALA A 160 16.07 -1.70 -9.45
C ALA A 160 16.34 -3.21 -9.28
N SER A 161 16.56 -3.67 -8.04
CA SER A 161 16.77 -5.07 -7.70
C SER A 161 16.14 -5.40 -6.35
N ALA A 162 15.79 -6.68 -6.18
CA ALA A 162 15.22 -7.18 -4.94
C ALA A 162 16.18 -6.95 -3.76
N PRO A 163 15.73 -6.30 -2.68
CA PRO A 163 16.53 -6.20 -1.48
C PRO A 163 16.72 -7.56 -0.81
N TYR A 164 17.74 -7.66 0.02
CA TYR A 164 18.00 -8.89 0.77
C TYR A 164 16.77 -9.32 1.59
N GLY A 165 16.39 -10.59 1.46
CA GLY A 165 15.23 -11.16 2.16
C GLY A 165 13.87 -10.86 1.52
N ALA A 166 13.82 -10.21 0.34
CA ALA A 166 12.58 -10.05 -0.40
C ALA A 166 11.99 -11.42 -0.76
N LYS A 167 10.72 -11.64 -0.40
CA LYS A 167 9.97 -12.83 -0.80
C LYS A 167 9.22 -12.55 -2.10
N PRO A 168 9.11 -13.53 -3.01
CA PRO A 168 8.27 -13.39 -4.19
C PRO A 168 6.82 -13.07 -3.80
N SER A 169 6.23 -12.13 -4.53
CA SER A 169 4.82 -11.78 -4.49
C SER A 169 4.07 -12.40 -5.68
N GLY A 170 2.74 -12.38 -5.61
CA GLY A 170 1.86 -13.00 -6.60
C GLY A 170 1.30 -14.34 -6.13
N ILE A 171 0.05 -14.62 -6.53
CA ILE A 171 -0.72 -15.77 -6.06
C ILE A 171 -0.47 -17.00 -6.96
N PHE A 172 -0.15 -16.76 -8.24
CA PHE A 172 0.04 -17.83 -9.22
C PHE A 172 1.50 -18.28 -9.24
N LYS A 173 1.80 -19.29 -8.42
CA LYS A 173 2.93 -20.18 -8.67
C LYS A 173 2.58 -21.02 -9.90
N GLN A 174 3.45 -20.98 -10.90
CA GLN A 174 3.33 -21.82 -12.10
C GLN A 174 3.42 -23.30 -11.75
#